data_AF-A0ABD0L605-F1
#
_entry.id   AF-A0ABD0L605-F1
#
_cell.length_a   1.000
_cell.length_b   1.000
_cell.length_c   1.000
_cell.angle_alpha   90.00
_cell.angle_beta   90.00
_cell.angle_gamma   90.00
#
_symmetry.space_group_name_H-M   'P 1'
#
loop_
_entity.id
_entity.type
_entity.pdbx_description
1 polymer ?
#
loop_
_entity_poly.entity_id
_entity_poly.type
_entity_poly.pdbx_seq_one_letter_code
_entity_poly.pdbx_strand_id
1 'polypeptide(L)'
;MAGRAKDKNNSARKTDNSNQKIVLEMERDLLLDVLDCQKIVPSLLIKGVLNDADQEYICGTEENKLTPREQNSRLLKIITSRIPDGFGAFMETLEEKHCDQAVLRLFQTLDQRRASSSDGMMQPTMRGPSSSNAAGGFTADVSDLHVADGDYHQGQPHSLSDRVGNLEVRVDKLEQYESDQIDTNVQRNQGKLDQLTRELNETRDEVKRIESEKDKIEEMMKTFQAENEVLSQRLAKTSRMLGEKNQQIARLEEQIETLEKENRKLRTLLDQLNQDVIEVRTESDQYRNELRQVKMAGEKNQKELKKVMTERDYVMSELRKVQTEREQDRVAITQLSGAVKDMQQQQLFGPRQNQTGNRGNIPCRRLHANVGTRSVTDVTEMAIKGFSAAKNYKDYKTSNNVNK
;
A
#
# COMPACT_ATOMS: atom_id res chain seq x y z
N MET A 1 -12.25 -37.17 25.08
CA MET A 1 -13.25 -36.16 24.66
C MET A 1 -12.73 -35.09 23.69
N ALA A 2 -11.43 -34.99 23.41
CA ALA A 2 -10.87 -33.99 22.47
C ALA A 2 -11.14 -34.25 20.96
N GLY A 3 -11.53 -35.46 20.56
CA GLY A 3 -11.92 -35.77 19.17
C GLY A 3 -13.27 -35.20 18.75
N ARG A 4 -14.25 -35.18 19.66
CA ARG A 4 -15.64 -34.78 19.38
C ARG A 4 -15.83 -33.28 19.12
N ALA A 5 -14.91 -32.45 19.60
CA ALA A 5 -14.93 -31.00 19.37
C ALA A 5 -14.41 -30.60 17.97
N LYS A 6 -13.47 -31.37 17.39
CA LYS A 6 -12.97 -31.14 16.03
C LYS A 6 -14.03 -31.48 14.98
N ASP A 7 -14.84 -32.50 15.21
CA ASP A 7 -15.90 -32.92 14.29
C ASP A 7 -17.05 -31.90 14.22
N LYS A 8 -17.43 -31.28 15.34
CA LYS A 8 -18.46 -30.22 15.35
C LYS A 8 -18.02 -28.96 14.60
N ASN A 9 -16.77 -28.54 14.76
CA ASN A 9 -16.23 -27.37 14.03
C ASN A 9 -16.10 -27.61 12.52
N ASN A 10 -15.76 -28.83 12.11
CA ASN A 10 -15.75 -29.19 10.68
C ASN A 10 -17.15 -29.30 10.09
N SER A 11 -18.15 -29.73 10.86
CA SER A 11 -19.54 -29.77 10.43
C SER A 11 -20.11 -28.36 10.22
N ALA A 12 -19.89 -27.44 11.17
CA ALA A 12 -20.37 -26.06 11.10
C ALA A 12 -19.74 -25.27 9.93
N ARG A 13 -18.43 -25.45 9.70
CA ARG A 13 -17.72 -24.83 8.56
C ARG A 13 -18.22 -25.37 7.21
N LYS A 14 -18.52 -26.66 7.10
CA LYS A 14 -19.08 -27.24 5.87
C LYS A 14 -20.47 -26.69 5.56
N THR A 15 -21.32 -26.51 6.57
CA THR A 15 -22.65 -25.90 6.39
C THR A 15 -22.57 -24.44 5.97
N ASP A 16 -21.65 -23.66 6.54
CA ASP A 16 -21.46 -22.26 6.15
C ASP A 16 -20.94 -22.11 4.72
N ASN A 17 -19.97 -22.94 4.31
CA ASN A 17 -19.45 -22.92 2.93
C ASN A 17 -20.52 -23.31 1.91
N SER A 18 -21.36 -24.30 2.25
CA SER A 18 -22.48 -24.70 1.40
C SER A 18 -23.50 -23.57 1.27
N ASN A 19 -23.82 -22.87 2.35
CA ASN A 19 -24.75 -21.75 2.31
C ASN A 19 -24.22 -20.58 1.48
N GLN A 20 -22.94 -20.23 1.62
CA GLN A 20 -22.29 -19.18 0.82
C GLN A 20 -22.35 -19.47 -0.67
N LYS A 21 -22.05 -20.72 -1.07
CA LYS A 21 -22.14 -21.16 -2.46
C LYS A 21 -23.55 -20.98 -3.02
N ILE A 22 -24.56 -21.49 -2.30
CA ILE A 22 -25.91 -21.45 -2.83
C ILE A 22 -26.48 -20.03 -2.84
N VAL A 23 -26.06 -19.15 -1.92
CA VAL A 23 -26.44 -17.72 -1.97
C VAL A 23 -25.89 -17.03 -3.21
N LEU A 24 -24.62 -17.26 -3.57
CA LEU A 24 -24.04 -16.72 -4.82
C LEU A 24 -24.77 -17.27 -6.06
N GLU A 25 -25.19 -18.53 -6.03
CA GLU A 25 -25.96 -19.13 -7.14
C GLU A 25 -27.38 -18.58 -7.23
N MET A 26 -28.05 -18.33 -6.09
CA MET A 26 -29.41 -17.78 -6.05
C MET A 26 -29.47 -16.31 -6.50
N GLU A 27 -28.53 -15.48 -6.05
CA GLU A 27 -28.51 -14.06 -6.39
C GLU A 27 -27.69 -13.78 -7.67
N ARG A 28 -27.31 -14.83 -8.40
CA ARG A 28 -26.42 -14.72 -9.56
C ARG A 28 -26.91 -13.69 -10.57
N ASP A 29 -28.17 -13.78 -11.00
CA ASP A 29 -28.70 -12.91 -12.05
C ASP A 29 -28.73 -11.44 -11.64
N LEU A 30 -29.02 -11.15 -10.37
CA LEU A 30 -28.95 -9.78 -9.85
C LEU A 30 -27.49 -9.28 -9.82
N LEU A 31 -26.57 -10.11 -9.31
CA LEU A 31 -25.15 -9.76 -9.22
C LEU A 31 -24.54 -9.54 -10.62
N LEU A 32 -25.01 -10.27 -11.63
CA LEU A 32 -24.57 -10.07 -13.01
C LEU A 32 -24.87 -8.66 -13.54
N ASP A 33 -25.92 -8.01 -13.04
CA ASP A 33 -26.35 -6.69 -13.52
C ASP A 33 -25.87 -5.54 -12.60
N VAL A 34 -25.60 -5.82 -11.33
CA VAL A 34 -25.22 -4.80 -10.33
C VAL A 34 -23.70 -4.66 -10.15
N LEU A 35 -22.93 -5.73 -10.41
CA LEU A 35 -21.48 -5.71 -10.16
C LEU A 35 -20.72 -4.93 -11.24
N ASP A 36 -19.68 -4.23 -10.80
CA ASP A 36 -18.69 -3.59 -11.67
C ASP A 36 -17.34 -4.29 -11.50
N CYS A 37 -17.13 -5.35 -12.30
CA CYS A 37 -15.90 -6.15 -12.27
C CYS A 37 -14.62 -5.33 -12.38
N GLN A 38 -14.64 -4.21 -13.13
CA GLN A 38 -13.45 -3.39 -13.30
C GLN A 38 -12.99 -2.73 -12.00
N LYS A 39 -13.92 -2.47 -11.07
CA LYS A 39 -13.62 -1.94 -9.73
C LYS A 39 -13.25 -3.03 -8.73
N ILE A 40 -13.87 -4.19 -8.86
CA ILE A 40 -13.77 -5.28 -7.88
C ILE A 40 -12.49 -6.10 -8.08
N VAL A 41 -12.17 -6.48 -9.32
CA VAL A 41 -11.06 -7.38 -9.64
C VAL A 41 -9.69 -6.89 -9.14
N PRO A 42 -9.29 -5.61 -9.33
CA PRO A 42 -8.00 -5.14 -8.83
C PRO A 42 -7.85 -5.26 -7.30
N SER A 43 -8.94 -5.05 -6.56
CA SER A 43 -8.93 -5.12 -5.10
C SER A 43 -8.78 -6.57 -4.62
N LEU A 44 -9.43 -7.52 -5.31
CA LEU A 44 -9.28 -8.94 -5.03
C LEU A 44 -7.89 -9.48 -5.41
N LEU A 45 -7.24 -8.91 -6.43
CA LEU A 45 -5.86 -9.21 -6.78
C LEU A 45 -4.91 -8.75 -5.67
N ILE A 46 -5.08 -7.52 -5.16
CA ILE A 46 -4.30 -6.98 -4.03
C ILE A 46 -4.47 -7.85 -2.78
N LYS A 47 -5.69 -8.34 -2.53
CA LYS A 47 -5.99 -9.25 -1.41
C LYS A 47 -5.49 -10.69 -1.60
N GLY A 48 -4.86 -11.01 -2.74
CA GLY A 48 -4.34 -12.34 -3.06
C GLY A 48 -5.43 -13.39 -3.31
N VAL A 49 -6.68 -12.96 -3.50
CA VAL A 49 -7.83 -13.83 -3.75
C VAL A 49 -7.88 -14.23 -5.21
N LEU A 50 -7.44 -13.34 -6.10
CA LEU A 50 -7.25 -13.56 -7.53
C LEU A 50 -5.75 -13.52 -7.86
N ASN A 51 -5.36 -14.17 -8.94
CA ASN A 51 -4.03 -14.03 -9.54
C ASN A 51 -4.14 -13.39 -10.94
N ASP A 52 -3.00 -13.11 -11.58
CA ASP A 52 -2.95 -12.43 -12.88
C ASP A 52 -3.70 -13.21 -13.97
N ALA A 53 -3.66 -14.55 -13.92
CA ALA A 53 -4.38 -15.41 -14.86
C ALA A 53 -5.91 -15.33 -14.67
N ASP A 54 -6.38 -15.19 -13.41
CA ASP A 54 -7.78 -14.96 -13.13
C ASP A 54 -8.23 -13.59 -13.63
N GLN A 55 -7.40 -12.55 -13.44
CA GLN A 55 -7.70 -11.21 -13.96
C GLN A 55 -7.82 -11.23 -15.47
N GLU A 56 -6.88 -11.85 -16.18
CA GLU A 56 -6.94 -12.00 -17.64
C GLU A 56 -8.18 -12.80 -18.07
N TYR A 57 -8.52 -13.88 -17.35
CA TYR A 57 -9.74 -14.65 -17.61
C TYR A 57 -11.02 -13.84 -17.38
N ILE A 58 -11.09 -13.04 -16.32
CA ILE A 58 -12.28 -12.26 -15.95
C ILE A 58 -12.44 -11.04 -16.86
N CYS A 59 -11.39 -10.26 -17.05
CA CYS A 59 -11.44 -9.00 -17.80
C CYS A 59 -11.37 -9.22 -19.33
N GLY A 60 -10.79 -10.34 -19.77
CA GLY A 60 -10.44 -10.59 -21.17
C GLY A 60 -9.09 -9.97 -21.52
N THR A 61 -8.59 -10.32 -22.71
CA THR A 61 -7.37 -9.70 -23.27
C THR A 61 -7.73 -8.45 -24.07
N GLU A 62 -6.73 -7.62 -24.40
CA GLU A 62 -6.88 -6.44 -25.27
C GLU A 62 -7.62 -6.77 -26.59
N GLU A 63 -7.39 -7.96 -27.13
CA GLU A 63 -7.97 -8.44 -28.39
C GLU A 63 -9.40 -9.00 -28.25
N ASN A 64 -9.82 -9.35 -27.03
CA ASN A 64 -11.12 -9.98 -26.78
C ASN A 64 -11.81 -9.41 -25.53
N LYS A 65 -12.33 -8.20 -25.67
CA LYS A 65 -13.06 -7.50 -24.61
C LYS A 65 -14.40 -8.19 -24.35
N LEU A 66 -14.58 -8.66 -23.12
CA LEU A 66 -15.81 -9.30 -22.67
C LEU A 66 -16.87 -8.26 -22.29
N THR A 67 -18.13 -8.63 -22.43
CA THR A 67 -19.24 -7.79 -21.94
C THR A 67 -19.22 -7.73 -20.41
N PRO A 68 -19.70 -6.63 -19.77
CA PRO A 68 -19.73 -6.53 -18.30
C PRO A 68 -20.41 -7.72 -17.63
N ARG A 69 -21.52 -8.20 -18.21
CA ARG A 69 -22.25 -9.37 -17.74
C ARG A 69 -21.42 -10.65 -17.80
N GLU A 70 -20.63 -10.85 -18.86
CA GLU A 70 -19.71 -11.99 -18.95
C GLU A 70 -18.56 -11.89 -17.95
N GLN A 71 -17.99 -10.70 -17.77
CA GLN A 71 -16.96 -10.44 -16.76
C GLN A 71 -17.49 -10.78 -15.37
N ASN A 72 -18.69 -10.30 -15.02
CA ASN A 72 -19.35 -10.58 -13.74
C ASN A 72 -19.61 -12.09 -13.57
N SER A 73 -20.03 -12.79 -14.63
CA SER A 73 -20.26 -14.24 -14.59
C SER A 73 -18.98 -15.03 -14.33
N ARG A 74 -17.87 -14.62 -14.95
CA ARG A 74 -16.55 -15.24 -14.74
C ARG A 74 -16.02 -14.98 -13.34
N LEU A 75 -16.16 -13.75 -12.83
CA LEU A 75 -15.80 -13.41 -11.46
C LEU A 75 -16.57 -14.28 -10.46
N LEU A 76 -17.90 -14.32 -10.55
CA LEU A 76 -18.73 -15.11 -9.63
C LEU A 76 -18.39 -16.60 -9.69
N LYS A 77 -18.06 -17.14 -10.87
CA LYS A 77 -17.62 -18.53 -11.02
C LYS A 77 -16.33 -18.81 -10.26
N ILE A 78 -15.35 -17.90 -10.30
CA ILE A 78 -14.07 -18.04 -9.58
C ILE A 78 -14.26 -17.86 -8.08
N ILE A 79 -15.04 -16.86 -7.64
CA ILE A 79 -15.32 -16.66 -6.21
C ILE A 79 -16.02 -17.88 -5.62
N THR A 80 -17.00 -18.44 -6.34
CA THR A 80 -17.73 -19.64 -5.92
C THR A 80 -16.83 -20.86 -5.79
N SER A 81 -15.78 -20.98 -6.61
CA SER A 81 -14.84 -22.11 -6.55
C SER A 81 -13.78 -21.98 -5.46
N ARG A 82 -13.58 -20.77 -4.89
CA ARG A 82 -12.59 -20.47 -3.84
C ARG A 82 -13.18 -20.27 -2.45
N ILE A 83 -14.42 -20.71 -2.23
CA ILE A 83 -15.08 -20.69 -0.92
C ILE A 83 -14.32 -21.61 0.06
N PRO A 84 -14.06 -21.19 1.31
CA PRO A 84 -14.59 -20.00 1.98
C PRO A 84 -13.82 -18.70 1.77
N ASP A 85 -12.51 -18.78 1.55
CA ASP A 85 -11.61 -17.62 1.63
C ASP A 85 -11.95 -16.57 0.56
N GLY A 86 -12.40 -17.01 -0.62
CA GLY A 86 -12.84 -16.12 -1.69
C GLY A 86 -14.13 -15.35 -1.39
N PHE A 87 -15.06 -15.91 -0.61
CA PHE A 87 -16.35 -15.26 -0.32
C PHE A 87 -16.18 -14.09 0.66
N GLY A 88 -15.40 -14.29 1.73
CA GLY A 88 -15.18 -13.24 2.74
C GLY A 88 -14.51 -12.01 2.15
N ALA A 89 -13.41 -12.21 1.41
CA ALA A 89 -12.71 -11.10 0.76
C ALA A 89 -13.52 -10.45 -0.38
N PHE A 90 -14.40 -11.22 -1.03
CA PHE A 90 -15.38 -10.67 -1.98
C PHE A 90 -16.36 -9.73 -1.29
N MET A 91 -16.98 -10.14 -0.18
CA MET A 91 -17.91 -9.28 0.57
C MET A 91 -17.24 -7.99 1.07
N GLU A 92 -16.04 -8.10 1.65
CA GLU A 92 -15.26 -6.94 2.11
C GLU A 92 -14.94 -5.99 0.94
N THR A 93 -14.61 -6.54 -0.23
CA THR A 93 -14.36 -5.73 -1.44
C THR A 93 -15.62 -5.03 -1.94
N LEU A 94 -16.79 -5.68 -1.86
CA LEU A 94 -18.06 -5.05 -2.23
C LEU A 94 -18.39 -3.86 -1.30
N GLU A 95 -18.13 -3.99 0.00
CA GLU A 95 -18.30 -2.90 0.96
C GLU A 95 -17.33 -1.73 0.68
N GLU A 96 -16.04 -2.02 0.45
CA GLU A 96 -15.03 -1.01 0.11
C GLU A 96 -15.34 -0.23 -1.19
N LYS A 97 -16.00 -0.88 -2.14
CA LYS A 97 -16.38 -0.26 -3.43
C LYS A 97 -17.79 0.31 -3.44
N HIS A 98 -18.45 0.38 -2.28
CA HIS A 98 -19.80 0.91 -2.12
C HIS A 98 -20.82 0.20 -3.04
N CYS A 99 -20.67 -1.11 -3.22
CA CYS A 99 -21.65 -1.97 -3.89
C CYS A 99 -22.78 -2.37 -2.92
N ASP A 100 -23.34 -1.39 -2.21
CA ASP A 100 -24.22 -1.59 -1.04
C ASP A 100 -25.45 -2.45 -1.36
N GLN A 101 -26.00 -2.30 -2.57
CA GLN A 101 -27.15 -3.09 -3.03
C GLN A 101 -26.83 -4.59 -3.16
N ALA A 102 -25.63 -4.93 -3.65
CA ALA A 102 -25.19 -6.31 -3.76
C ALA A 102 -24.91 -6.91 -2.36
N VAL A 103 -24.27 -6.14 -1.49
CA VAL A 103 -23.97 -6.52 -0.10
C VAL A 103 -25.26 -6.80 0.68
N LEU A 104 -26.19 -5.84 0.67
CA LEU A 104 -27.46 -5.94 1.38
C LEU A 104 -28.26 -7.17 0.92
N ARG A 105 -28.29 -7.43 -0.39
CA ARG A 105 -28.99 -8.58 -0.94
C ARG A 105 -28.38 -9.90 -0.50
N LEU A 106 -27.05 -10.03 -0.61
CA LEU A 106 -26.34 -11.25 -0.21
C LEU A 106 -26.52 -11.54 1.29
N PHE A 107 -26.49 -10.52 2.16
CA PHE A 107 -26.77 -10.69 3.58
C PHE A 107 -28.22 -11.10 3.86
N GLN A 108 -29.21 -10.47 3.21
CA GLN A 108 -30.61 -10.85 3.35
C GLN A 108 -30.84 -12.33 2.98
N THR A 109 -30.26 -12.80 1.87
CA THR A 109 -30.43 -14.18 1.43
C THR A 109 -29.67 -15.17 2.34
N LEU A 110 -28.52 -14.78 2.90
CA LEU A 110 -27.81 -15.55 3.93
C LEU A 110 -28.60 -15.67 5.24
N ASP A 111 -29.23 -14.58 5.70
CA ASP A 111 -30.01 -14.58 6.94
C ASP A 111 -31.31 -15.38 6.79
N GLN A 112 -32.00 -15.25 5.65
CA GLN A 112 -33.16 -16.09 5.32
C GLN A 112 -32.78 -17.58 5.33
N ARG A 113 -31.60 -17.93 4.80
CA ARG A 113 -31.09 -19.31 4.82
C ARG A 113 -30.79 -19.80 6.24
N ARG A 114 -30.16 -18.97 7.07
CA ARG A 114 -29.83 -19.31 8.46
C ARG A 114 -31.10 -19.52 9.27
N ALA A 115 -32.10 -18.67 9.10
CA ALA A 115 -33.43 -18.84 9.70
C ALA A 115 -34.09 -20.16 9.25
N SER A 116 -34.10 -20.41 7.94
CA SER A 116 -34.69 -21.64 7.36
C SER A 116 -33.96 -22.93 7.77
N SER A 117 -32.65 -22.86 8.02
CA SER A 117 -31.83 -24.01 8.43
C SER A 117 -31.93 -24.31 9.94
N SER A 118 -32.39 -23.35 10.76
CA SER A 118 -32.54 -23.52 12.21
C SER A 118 -33.89 -24.15 12.58
N ASP A 119 -34.89 -24.08 11.69
CA ASP A 119 -36.26 -24.54 11.91
C ASP A 119 -36.44 -26.09 11.81
N GLY A 120 -35.33 -26.82 11.59
CA GLY A 120 -35.32 -28.28 11.51
C GLY A 120 -35.21 -29.01 12.87
N MET A 121 -35.09 -28.28 13.98
CA MET A 121 -34.98 -28.87 15.33
C MET A 121 -36.14 -28.39 16.20
N MET A 122 -37.21 -29.21 16.24
CA MET A 122 -38.17 -29.31 17.34
C MET A 122 -38.79 -27.99 17.79
N GLN A 123 -39.88 -27.58 17.16
CA GLN A 123 -40.94 -26.94 17.95
C GLN A 123 -41.56 -28.02 18.84
N PRO A 124 -41.50 -27.91 20.19
CA PRO A 124 -42.42 -28.63 21.02
C PRO A 124 -43.79 -28.01 20.72
N THR A 125 -44.67 -28.81 20.11
CA THR A 125 -46.10 -28.54 20.12
C THR A 125 -46.54 -28.43 21.57
N MET A 126 -46.53 -27.20 22.11
CA MET A 126 -47.19 -26.85 23.36
C MET A 126 -48.68 -26.95 23.12
N ARG A 127 -49.16 -28.19 23.15
CA ARG A 127 -50.56 -28.55 23.33
C ARG A 127 -50.92 -28.12 24.74
N GLY A 128 -51.36 -26.88 24.87
CA GLY A 128 -51.84 -26.34 26.15
C GLY A 128 -52.88 -27.30 26.75
N PRO A 129 -52.73 -27.73 28.01
CA PRO A 129 -53.78 -28.51 28.65
C PRO A 129 -55.00 -27.61 28.80
N SER A 130 -56.10 -28.04 28.17
CA SER A 130 -57.43 -27.52 28.39
C SER A 130 -57.76 -27.63 29.89
N SER A 131 -57.60 -26.54 30.63
CA SER A 131 -58.13 -26.43 31.99
C SER A 131 -59.62 -26.14 31.88
N SER A 132 -60.41 -27.20 31.69
CA SER A 132 -61.82 -27.21 32.04
C SER A 132 -61.95 -26.98 33.55
N ASN A 133 -62.04 -25.72 33.96
CA ASN A 133 -62.58 -25.37 35.27
C ASN A 133 -64.09 -25.63 35.22
N ALA A 134 -64.46 -26.90 35.37
CA ALA A 134 -65.76 -27.30 35.85
C ALA A 134 -65.81 -26.92 37.34
N ALA A 135 -66.23 -25.69 37.61
CA ALA A 135 -66.75 -25.31 38.91
C ALA A 135 -68.05 -26.10 39.14
N GLY A 136 -67.90 -27.36 39.53
CA GLY A 136 -68.98 -28.17 40.10
C GLY A 136 -69.31 -27.61 41.46
N GLY A 137 -70.16 -26.58 41.48
CA GLY A 137 -70.90 -26.17 42.67
C GLY A 137 -71.81 -27.32 43.09
N PHE A 138 -71.26 -28.25 43.88
CA PHE A 138 -72.05 -29.20 44.65
C PHE A 138 -72.72 -28.39 45.76
N THR A 139 -73.90 -27.86 45.46
CA THR A 139 -74.88 -27.51 46.47
C THR A 139 -75.14 -28.78 47.26
N ALA A 140 -74.57 -28.89 48.46
CA ALA A 140 -74.98 -29.89 49.42
C ALA A 140 -76.46 -29.63 49.70
N ASP A 141 -77.28 -30.49 49.12
CA ASP A 141 -78.69 -30.63 49.36
C ASP A 141 -78.89 -30.83 50.86
N VAL A 142 -79.42 -29.82 51.56
CA VAL A 142 -79.81 -29.89 52.98
C VAL A 142 -81.26 -30.42 53.06
N SER A 143 -81.64 -31.28 52.12
CA SER A 143 -82.93 -31.94 52.07
C SER A 143 -82.75 -33.40 52.45
N ASP A 144 -82.54 -33.69 53.73
CA ASP A 144 -82.95 -34.95 54.37
C ASP A 144 -82.59 -34.96 55.86
N LEU A 145 -83.29 -34.10 56.61
CA LEU A 145 -83.70 -34.42 57.98
C LEU A 145 -85.22 -34.51 57.95
N HIS A 146 -85.73 -35.53 57.26
CA HIS A 146 -87.02 -36.12 57.62
C HIS A 146 -86.86 -36.65 59.06
N VAL A 147 -87.14 -35.78 60.03
CA VAL A 147 -87.68 -36.25 61.30
C VAL A 147 -89.01 -36.88 60.90
N ALA A 148 -88.99 -38.20 60.71
CA ALA A 148 -90.21 -38.98 60.76
C ALA A 148 -90.79 -38.70 62.16
N ASP A 149 -91.76 -37.79 62.21
CA ASP A 149 -92.78 -37.73 63.24
C ASP A 149 -93.53 -39.06 63.19
N GLY A 150 -92.89 -40.08 63.77
CA GLY A 150 -93.56 -41.31 64.14
C GLY A 150 -94.54 -40.95 65.24
N ASP A 151 -95.81 -41.18 64.95
CA ASP A 151 -96.94 -41.26 65.87
C ASP A 151 -96.52 -41.62 67.30
N TYR A 152 -96.28 -40.60 68.12
CA TYR A 152 -96.32 -40.75 69.57
C TYR A 152 -97.79 -40.87 69.96
N HIS A 153 -98.37 -42.06 69.77
CA HIS A 153 -99.56 -42.43 70.51
C HIS A 153 -99.23 -42.33 72.00
N GLN A 154 -99.90 -41.37 72.64
CA GLN A 154 -99.91 -41.09 74.06
C GLN A 154 -100.34 -42.34 74.86
N GLY A 155 -99.36 -43.15 75.25
CA GLY A 155 -99.42 -43.90 76.51
C GLY A 155 -98.75 -43.04 77.58
N GLN A 156 -99.52 -42.43 78.48
CA GLN A 156 -98.93 -41.85 79.69
C GLN A 156 -98.19 -42.98 80.42
N PRO A 157 -96.89 -42.82 80.72
CA PRO A 157 -96.17 -43.82 81.50
C PRO A 157 -96.75 -43.83 82.91
N HIS A 158 -97.56 -44.84 83.21
CA HIS A 158 -98.21 -44.98 84.50
C HIS A 158 -97.25 -45.52 85.59
N SER A 159 -95.98 -45.79 85.25
CA SER A 159 -94.92 -46.13 86.20
C SER A 159 -93.60 -45.39 85.91
N LEU A 160 -92.79 -45.17 86.95
CA LEU A 160 -91.43 -44.62 86.81
C LEU A 160 -90.51 -45.53 85.96
N SER A 161 -90.79 -46.83 85.93
CA SER A 161 -90.01 -47.82 85.16
C SER A 161 -90.05 -47.55 83.67
N ASP A 162 -91.23 -47.19 83.13
CA ASP A 162 -91.40 -46.90 81.70
C ASP A 162 -90.71 -45.59 81.30
N ARG A 163 -90.64 -44.62 82.22
CA ARG A 163 -89.88 -43.37 82.02
C ARG A 163 -88.39 -43.63 82.01
N VAL A 164 -87.89 -44.50 82.88
CA VAL A 164 -86.47 -44.89 82.92
C VAL A 164 -86.09 -45.65 81.65
N GLY A 165 -86.87 -46.65 81.22
CA GLY A 165 -86.61 -47.38 79.97
C GLY A 165 -86.65 -46.49 78.72
N ASN A 166 -87.59 -45.52 78.65
CA ASN A 166 -87.62 -44.54 77.56
C ASN A 166 -86.43 -43.56 77.60
N LEU A 167 -85.93 -43.23 78.79
CA LEU A 167 -84.74 -42.39 78.93
C LEU A 167 -83.47 -43.15 78.53
N GLU A 168 -83.33 -44.42 78.91
CA GLU A 168 -82.22 -45.30 78.49
C GLU A 168 -82.12 -45.37 76.96
N VAL A 169 -83.23 -45.70 76.27
CA VAL A 169 -83.25 -45.75 74.80
C VAL A 169 -82.91 -44.41 74.16
N ARG A 170 -83.31 -43.28 74.77
CA ARG A 170 -82.97 -41.95 74.26
C ARG A 170 -81.50 -41.61 74.49
N VAL A 171 -80.94 -42.02 75.63
CA VAL A 171 -79.50 -41.87 75.91
C VAL A 171 -78.70 -42.70 74.91
N ASP A 172 -79.04 -43.96 74.70
CA ASP A 172 -78.36 -44.83 73.72
C ASP A 172 -78.38 -44.23 72.31
N LYS A 173 -79.54 -43.69 71.87
CA LYS A 173 -79.68 -43.03 70.57
C LYS A 173 -78.85 -41.74 70.48
N LEU A 174 -78.80 -40.96 71.55
CA LEU A 174 -77.99 -39.73 71.59
C LEU A 174 -76.50 -40.06 71.59
N GLU A 175 -76.06 -41.02 72.40
CA GLU A 175 -74.68 -41.50 72.44
C GLU A 175 -74.25 -42.05 71.08
N GLN A 176 -75.11 -42.85 70.44
CA GLN A 176 -74.85 -43.37 69.10
C GLN A 176 -74.75 -42.24 68.06
N TYR A 177 -75.68 -41.28 68.08
CA TYR A 177 -75.65 -40.13 67.17
C TYR A 177 -74.39 -39.27 67.35
N GLU A 178 -74.02 -38.97 68.60
CA GLU A 178 -72.79 -38.23 68.91
C GLU A 178 -71.55 -39.02 68.49
N SER A 179 -71.52 -40.34 68.71
CA SER A 179 -70.44 -41.21 68.25
C SER A 179 -70.31 -41.19 66.73
N ASP A 180 -71.40 -41.36 65.98
CA ASP A 180 -71.39 -41.35 64.52
C ASP A 180 -70.95 -39.99 63.96
N GLN A 181 -71.38 -38.89 64.58
CA GLN A 181 -70.93 -37.52 64.26
C GLN A 181 -69.43 -37.36 64.50
N ILE A 182 -68.92 -37.83 65.64
CA ILE A 182 -67.50 -37.79 65.98
C ILE A 182 -66.71 -38.60 64.97
N ASP A 183 -67.11 -39.83 64.66
CA ASP A 183 -66.44 -40.70 63.70
C ASP A 183 -66.40 -40.08 62.31
N THR A 184 -67.52 -39.50 61.85
CA THR A 184 -67.58 -38.77 60.58
C THR A 184 -66.61 -37.58 60.56
N ASN A 185 -66.53 -36.84 61.66
CA ASN A 185 -65.61 -35.71 61.80
C ASN A 185 -64.15 -36.16 61.84
N VAL A 186 -63.85 -37.24 62.56
CA VAL A 186 -62.51 -37.84 62.63
C VAL A 186 -62.07 -38.31 61.25
N GLN A 187 -62.91 -39.04 60.52
CA GLN A 187 -62.61 -39.49 59.16
C GLN A 187 -62.39 -38.31 58.20
N ARG A 188 -63.25 -37.29 58.27
CA ARG A 188 -63.10 -36.07 57.45
C ARG A 188 -61.79 -35.36 57.75
N ASN A 189 -61.44 -35.21 59.02
CA ASN A 189 -60.21 -34.54 59.43
C ASN A 189 -58.97 -35.36 59.08
N GLN A 190 -59.04 -36.70 59.16
CA GLN A 190 -57.97 -37.58 58.71
C GLN A 190 -57.74 -37.45 57.20
N GLY A 191 -58.81 -37.42 56.39
CA GLY A 191 -58.70 -37.18 54.95
C GLY A 191 -58.05 -35.83 54.61
N LYS A 192 -58.39 -34.77 55.34
CA LYS A 192 -57.73 -33.46 55.20
C LYS A 192 -56.26 -33.51 55.59
N LEU A 193 -55.92 -34.20 56.68
CA LEU A 193 -54.54 -34.36 57.14
C LEU A 193 -53.69 -35.11 56.11
N ASP A 194 -54.23 -36.18 55.53
CA ASP A 194 -53.55 -36.96 54.48
C ASP A 194 -53.33 -36.12 53.22
N GLN A 195 -54.32 -35.31 52.82
CA GLN A 195 -54.18 -34.38 51.70
C GLN A 195 -53.09 -33.33 51.95
N LEU A 196 -53.14 -32.65 53.09
CA LEU A 196 -52.14 -31.64 53.46
C LEU A 196 -50.73 -32.24 53.54
N THR A 197 -50.62 -33.50 53.99
CA THR A 197 -49.33 -34.21 54.03
C THR A 197 -48.77 -34.46 52.63
N ARG A 198 -49.60 -34.79 51.64
CA ARG A 198 -49.17 -34.93 50.24
C ARG A 198 -48.73 -33.60 49.65
N GLU A 199 -49.54 -32.55 49.80
CA GLU A 199 -49.23 -31.20 49.31
C GLU A 199 -47.93 -30.66 49.92
N LEU A 200 -47.69 -30.93 51.21
CA LEU A 200 -46.44 -30.55 51.89
C LEU A 200 -45.23 -31.28 51.30
N ASN A 201 -45.35 -32.58 51.01
CA ASN A 201 -44.27 -33.36 50.42
C ASN A 201 -43.98 -32.93 48.98
N GLU A 202 -45.02 -32.68 48.18
CA GLU A 202 -44.88 -32.14 46.81
C GLU A 202 -44.18 -30.78 46.81
N THR A 203 -44.62 -29.87 47.70
CA THR A 203 -43.99 -28.56 47.87
C THR A 203 -42.53 -28.69 48.30
N ARG A 204 -42.22 -29.61 49.22
CA ARG A 204 -40.85 -29.87 49.67
C ARG A 204 -39.95 -30.36 48.55
N ASP A 205 -40.46 -31.23 47.69
CA ASP A 205 -39.68 -31.76 46.56
C ASP A 205 -39.52 -30.72 45.45
N GLU A 206 -40.50 -29.83 45.25
CA GLU A 206 -40.35 -28.66 44.38
C GLU A 206 -39.27 -27.70 44.89
N VAL A 207 -39.25 -27.40 46.20
CA VAL A 207 -38.21 -26.56 46.82
C VAL A 207 -36.82 -27.14 46.58
N LYS A 208 -36.62 -28.45 46.78
CA LYS A 208 -35.32 -29.11 46.49
C LYS A 208 -34.92 -28.98 45.02
N ARG A 209 -35.89 -29.07 44.10
CA ARG A 209 -35.63 -28.91 42.66
C ARG A 209 -35.18 -27.49 42.34
N ILE A 210 -35.89 -26.49 42.87
CA ILE A 210 -35.57 -25.08 42.71
C ILE A 210 -34.18 -24.77 43.28
N GLU A 211 -33.83 -25.30 44.45
CA GLU A 211 -32.49 -25.16 45.03
C GLU A 211 -31.40 -25.74 44.12
N SER A 212 -31.62 -26.93 43.55
CA SER A 212 -30.67 -27.52 42.59
C SER A 212 -30.53 -26.71 41.30
N GLU A 213 -31.61 -26.12 40.79
CA GLU A 213 -31.57 -25.25 39.62
C GLU A 213 -30.86 -23.93 39.92
N LYS A 214 -31.11 -23.35 41.10
CA LYS A 214 -30.42 -22.15 41.59
C LYS A 214 -28.91 -22.37 41.63
N ASP A 215 -28.44 -23.48 42.19
CA ASP A 215 -27.00 -23.79 42.27
C ASP A 215 -26.36 -23.90 40.88
N LYS A 216 -27.05 -24.53 39.92
CA LYS A 216 -26.59 -24.60 38.52
C LYS A 216 -26.52 -23.23 37.86
N ILE A 217 -27.51 -22.36 38.11
CA ILE A 217 -27.52 -20.99 37.59
C ILE A 217 -26.36 -20.19 38.19
N GLU A 218 -26.11 -20.31 39.49
CA GLU A 218 -24.96 -19.64 40.14
C GLU A 218 -23.62 -20.11 39.57
N GLU A 219 -23.46 -21.40 39.27
CA GLU A 219 -22.27 -21.93 38.61
C GLU A 219 -22.11 -21.36 37.20
N MET A 220 -23.18 -21.37 36.39
CA MET A 220 -23.17 -20.76 35.05
C MET A 220 -22.82 -19.28 35.11
N MET A 221 -23.38 -18.53 36.06
CA MET A 221 -23.05 -17.11 36.24
C MET A 221 -21.56 -16.88 36.53
N LYS A 222 -20.94 -17.71 37.39
CA LYS A 222 -19.50 -17.64 37.66
C LYS A 222 -18.67 -17.91 36.40
N THR A 223 -19.08 -18.89 35.58
CA THR A 223 -18.39 -19.17 34.31
C THR A 223 -18.50 -18.00 33.33
N PHE A 224 -19.68 -17.40 33.17
CA PHE A 224 -19.86 -16.24 32.30
C PHE A 224 -19.09 -15.01 32.78
N GLN A 225 -19.00 -14.78 34.09
CA GLN A 225 -18.17 -13.71 34.64
C GLN A 225 -16.68 -13.92 34.28
N ALA A 226 -16.16 -15.12 34.48
CA ALA A 226 -14.77 -15.45 34.13
C ALA A 226 -14.51 -15.31 32.61
N GLU A 227 -15.43 -15.76 31.76
CA GLU A 227 -15.31 -15.59 30.31
C GLU A 227 -15.30 -14.11 29.90
N ASN A 228 -16.15 -13.28 30.52
CA ASN A 228 -16.22 -11.85 30.24
C ASN A 228 -14.92 -11.12 30.66
N GLU A 229 -14.33 -11.50 31.79
CA GLU A 229 -13.02 -10.98 32.21
C GLU A 229 -11.92 -11.33 31.19
N VAL A 230 -11.89 -12.58 30.71
CA VAL A 230 -10.93 -13.01 29.68
C VAL A 230 -11.15 -12.25 28.37
N LEU A 231 -12.39 -12.07 27.94
CA LEU A 231 -12.72 -11.30 26.74
C LEU A 231 -12.32 -9.83 26.89
N SER A 232 -12.56 -9.23 28.04
CA SER A 232 -12.16 -7.84 28.34
C SER A 232 -10.63 -7.67 28.29
N GLN A 233 -9.87 -8.63 28.84
CA GLN A 233 -8.41 -8.62 28.76
C GLN A 233 -7.91 -8.77 27.33
N ARG A 234 -8.52 -9.66 26.53
CA ARG A 234 -8.19 -9.83 25.11
C ARG A 234 -8.49 -8.57 24.32
N LEU A 235 -9.62 -7.92 24.56
CA LEU A 235 -9.99 -6.66 23.91
C LEU A 235 -8.96 -5.58 24.22
N ALA A 236 -8.61 -5.39 25.48
CA ALA A 236 -7.59 -4.41 25.89
C ALA A 236 -6.22 -4.67 25.24
N LYS A 237 -5.80 -5.94 25.13
CA LYS A 237 -4.57 -6.32 24.44
C LYS A 237 -4.63 -5.98 22.95
N THR A 238 -5.73 -6.31 22.27
CA THR A 238 -5.93 -6.01 20.85
C THR A 238 -5.95 -4.50 20.59
N SER A 239 -6.64 -3.73 21.43
CA SER A 239 -6.66 -2.26 21.33
C SER A 239 -5.26 -1.65 21.48
N ARG A 240 -4.42 -2.19 22.38
CA ARG A 240 -3.02 -1.75 22.51
C ARG A 240 -2.20 -2.03 21.26
N MET A 241 -2.29 -3.26 20.74
CA MET A 241 -1.58 -3.63 19.50
C MET A 241 -2.02 -2.79 18.30
N LEU A 242 -3.32 -2.48 18.19
CA LEU A 242 -3.85 -1.60 17.16
C LEU A 242 -3.26 -0.19 17.28
N GLY A 243 -3.18 0.35 18.51
CA GLY A 243 -2.54 1.64 18.78
C GLY A 243 -1.06 1.67 18.38
N GLU A 244 -0.29 0.63 18.73
CA GLU A 244 1.11 0.50 18.33
C GLU A 244 1.28 0.43 16.81
N LYS A 245 0.41 -0.31 16.12
CA LYS A 245 0.44 -0.42 14.65
C LYS A 245 0.08 0.89 13.97
N ASN A 246 -0.91 1.63 14.47
CA ASN A 246 -1.25 2.95 13.94
C ASN A 246 -0.09 3.94 14.09
N GLN A 247 0.63 3.91 15.23
CA GLN A 247 1.84 4.72 15.39
C GLN A 247 2.95 4.31 14.43
N GLN A 248 3.11 3.02 14.15
CA GLN A 248 4.08 2.52 13.17
C GLN A 248 3.73 2.99 11.76
N ILE A 249 2.46 2.96 11.37
CA ILE A 249 1.97 3.47 10.08
C ILE A 249 2.28 4.96 9.95
N ALA A 250 1.93 5.78 10.93
CA ALA A 250 2.19 7.22 10.90
C ALA A 250 3.68 7.56 10.70
N ARG A 251 4.59 6.81 11.35
CA ARG A 251 6.04 6.99 11.16
C ARG A 251 6.50 6.60 9.76
N LEU A 252 5.93 5.54 9.18
CA LEU A 252 6.26 5.12 7.81
C LEU A 252 5.75 6.14 6.79
N GLU A 253 4.57 6.71 6.99
CA GLU A 253 4.03 7.78 6.15
C GLU A 253 4.95 9.02 6.13
N GLU A 254 5.44 9.44 7.31
CA GLU A 254 6.40 10.55 7.41
C GLU A 254 7.73 10.26 6.71
N GLN A 255 8.24 9.02 6.81
CA GLN A 255 9.44 8.59 6.11
C GLN A 255 9.24 8.59 4.58
N ILE A 256 8.09 8.13 4.09
CA ILE A 256 7.75 8.15 2.67
C ILE A 256 7.70 9.59 2.17
N GLU A 257 7.02 10.50 2.88
CA GLU A 257 6.94 11.91 2.49
C GLU A 257 8.33 12.57 2.40
N THR A 258 9.23 12.23 3.34
CA THR A 258 10.61 12.72 3.35
C THR A 258 11.39 12.22 2.14
N LEU A 259 11.33 10.90 1.86
CA LEU A 259 12.01 10.29 0.72
C LEU A 259 11.48 10.82 -0.62
N GLU A 260 10.17 11.08 -0.72
CA GLU A 260 9.59 11.70 -1.91
C GLU A 260 10.10 13.12 -2.14
N LYS A 261 10.23 13.93 -1.08
CA LYS A 261 10.83 15.27 -1.15
C LYS A 261 12.28 15.20 -1.63
N GLU A 262 13.07 14.27 -1.11
CA GLU A 262 14.45 14.05 -1.55
C GLU A 262 14.53 13.58 -3.00
N ASN A 263 13.67 12.66 -3.42
CA ASN A 263 13.62 12.17 -4.81
C ASN A 263 13.27 13.31 -5.77
N ARG A 264 12.31 14.18 -5.43
CA ARG A 264 12.01 15.39 -6.22
C ARG A 264 13.23 16.31 -6.36
N LYS A 265 13.96 16.57 -5.27
CA LYS A 265 15.20 17.38 -5.31
C LYS A 265 16.25 16.75 -6.23
N LEU A 266 16.46 15.43 -6.13
CA LEU A 266 17.42 14.70 -6.96
C LEU A 266 17.05 14.73 -8.45
N ARG A 267 15.77 14.62 -8.79
CA ARG A 267 15.30 14.75 -10.18
C ARG A 267 15.60 16.13 -10.74
N THR A 268 15.30 17.19 -9.99
CA THR A 268 15.63 18.57 -10.42
C THR A 268 17.14 18.77 -10.60
N LEU A 269 17.97 18.22 -9.71
CA LEU A 269 19.42 18.29 -9.84
C LEU A 269 19.92 17.53 -11.09
N LEU A 270 19.32 16.38 -11.39
CA LEU A 270 19.65 15.58 -12.57
C LEU A 270 19.28 16.34 -13.87
N ASP A 271 18.11 16.97 -13.91
CA ASP A 271 17.67 17.78 -15.05
C ASP A 271 18.63 18.96 -15.28
N GLN A 272 19.03 19.65 -14.21
CA GLN A 272 20.02 20.73 -14.30
C GLN A 272 21.38 20.22 -14.82
N LEU A 273 21.87 19.09 -14.29
CA LEU A 273 23.14 18.52 -14.74
C LEU A 273 23.09 18.10 -16.21
N ASN A 274 21.96 17.57 -16.68
CA ASN A 274 21.77 17.23 -18.09
C ASN A 274 21.82 18.49 -18.97
N GLN A 275 21.20 19.59 -18.52
CA GLN A 275 21.26 20.87 -19.22
C GLN A 275 22.70 21.41 -19.29
N ASP A 276 23.43 21.40 -18.17
CA ASP A 276 24.84 21.82 -18.11
C ASP A 276 25.72 20.97 -19.07
N VAL A 277 25.48 19.66 -19.17
CA VAL A 277 26.20 18.77 -20.10
C VAL A 277 25.91 19.13 -21.56
N ILE A 278 24.66 19.47 -21.89
CA ILE A 278 24.30 19.93 -23.24
C ILE A 278 25.05 21.22 -23.56
N GLU A 279 25.04 22.20 -22.66
CA GLU A 279 25.72 23.47 -22.83
C GLU A 279 27.22 23.29 -23.07
N VAL A 280 27.90 22.53 -22.20
CA VAL A 280 29.34 22.24 -22.35
C VAL A 280 29.65 21.53 -23.68
N ARG A 281 28.77 20.63 -24.14
CA ARG A 281 28.94 19.98 -25.45
C ARG A 281 28.84 20.99 -26.59
N THR A 282 27.85 21.89 -26.54
CA THR A 282 27.68 22.92 -27.56
C THR A 282 28.88 23.88 -27.60
N GLU A 283 29.39 24.33 -26.46
CA GLU A 283 30.60 25.16 -26.37
C GLU A 283 31.83 24.43 -26.92
N SER A 284 32.01 23.15 -26.55
CA SER A 284 33.10 22.32 -27.07
C SER A 284 33.06 22.21 -28.61
N ASP A 285 31.88 22.06 -29.21
CA ASP A 285 31.74 21.98 -30.66
C ASP A 285 32.00 23.33 -31.34
N GLN A 286 31.61 24.45 -30.71
CA GLN A 286 31.99 25.79 -31.16
C GLN A 286 33.52 25.96 -31.17
N TYR A 287 34.20 25.64 -30.06
CA TYR A 287 35.66 25.75 -29.99
C TYR A 287 36.38 24.84 -30.99
N ARG A 288 35.87 23.64 -31.26
CA ARG A 288 36.42 22.76 -32.31
C ARG A 288 36.31 23.39 -33.70
N ASN A 289 35.20 24.06 -33.99
CA ASN A 289 35.00 24.74 -35.26
C ASN A 289 35.91 25.96 -35.41
N GLU A 290 36.03 26.78 -34.37
CA GLU A 290 36.97 27.92 -34.33
C GLU A 290 38.42 27.45 -34.53
N LEU A 291 38.84 26.40 -33.81
CA LEU A 291 40.17 25.82 -33.96
C LEU A 291 40.43 25.33 -35.39
N ARG A 292 39.43 24.74 -36.05
CA ARG A 292 39.53 24.33 -37.46
C ARG A 292 39.72 25.54 -38.37
N GLN A 293 38.97 26.62 -38.16
CA GLN A 293 39.10 27.87 -38.94
C GLN A 293 40.49 28.50 -38.76
N VAL A 294 40.98 28.59 -37.52
CA VAL A 294 42.33 29.11 -37.22
C VAL A 294 43.41 28.27 -37.90
N LYS A 295 43.29 26.94 -37.88
CA LYS A 295 44.23 26.05 -38.59
C LYS A 295 44.25 26.31 -40.10
N MET A 296 43.08 26.41 -40.74
CA MET A 296 43.00 26.70 -42.17
C MET A 296 43.60 28.09 -42.52
N ALA A 297 43.32 29.11 -41.69
CA ALA A 297 43.91 30.43 -41.85
C ALA A 297 45.43 30.40 -41.69
N GLY A 298 45.94 29.66 -40.71
CA GLY A 298 47.37 29.44 -40.50
C GLY A 298 48.06 28.79 -41.70
N GLU A 299 47.47 27.75 -42.27
CA GLU A 299 47.98 27.09 -43.49
C GLU A 299 47.98 28.03 -44.70
N LYS A 300 46.94 28.86 -44.86
CA LYS A 300 46.87 29.86 -45.92
C LYS A 300 47.97 30.90 -45.77
N ASN A 301 48.12 31.48 -44.58
CA ASN A 301 49.15 32.47 -44.28
C ASN A 301 50.56 31.89 -44.47
N GLN A 302 50.78 30.61 -44.12
CA GLN A 302 52.05 29.93 -44.34
C GLN A 302 52.38 29.80 -45.84
N LYS A 303 51.38 29.50 -46.69
CA LYS A 303 51.55 29.46 -48.15
C LYS A 303 51.85 30.85 -48.72
N GLU A 304 51.14 31.89 -48.28
CA GLU A 304 51.40 33.27 -48.69
C GLU A 304 52.79 33.73 -48.28
N LEU A 305 53.23 33.44 -47.05
CA LEU A 305 54.58 33.73 -46.59
C LEU A 305 55.66 33.09 -47.47
N LYS A 306 55.47 31.82 -47.88
CA LYS A 306 56.40 31.15 -48.81
C LYS A 306 56.48 31.87 -50.16
N LYS A 307 55.35 32.35 -50.72
CA LYS A 307 55.34 33.12 -51.96
C LYS A 307 56.11 34.43 -51.82
N VAL A 308 55.84 35.19 -50.75
CA VAL A 308 56.56 36.44 -50.46
C VAL A 308 58.06 36.19 -50.30
N MET A 309 58.47 35.10 -49.64
CA MET A 309 59.88 34.72 -49.55
C MET A 309 60.51 34.45 -50.92
N THR A 310 59.81 33.73 -51.80
CA THR A 310 60.32 33.48 -53.17
C THR A 310 60.41 34.75 -54.00
N GLU A 311 59.44 35.67 -53.88
CA GLU A 311 59.47 36.97 -54.56
C GLU A 311 60.62 37.85 -54.05
N ARG A 312 60.83 37.89 -52.73
CA ARG A 312 61.98 38.57 -52.12
C ARG A 312 63.30 38.02 -52.68
N ASP A 313 63.45 36.70 -52.74
CA ASP A 313 64.68 36.06 -53.24
C ASP A 313 64.93 36.39 -54.71
N TYR A 314 63.87 36.43 -55.52
CA TYR A 314 63.92 36.90 -56.91
C TYR A 314 64.39 38.37 -56.99
N VAL A 315 63.74 39.28 -56.26
CA VAL A 315 64.10 40.71 -56.23
C VAL A 315 65.56 40.91 -55.77
N MET A 316 66.00 40.15 -54.77
CA MET A 316 67.40 40.20 -54.31
C MET A 316 68.38 39.75 -55.38
N SER A 317 68.01 38.77 -56.23
CA SER A 317 68.84 38.34 -57.35
C SER A 317 68.93 39.39 -58.45
N GLU A 318 67.81 40.04 -58.79
CA GLU A 318 67.78 41.15 -59.76
C GLU A 318 68.56 42.37 -59.26
N LEU A 319 68.42 42.71 -57.97
CA LEU A 319 69.20 43.78 -57.36
C LEU A 319 70.71 43.53 -57.48
N ARG A 320 71.17 42.27 -57.31
CA ARG A 320 72.58 41.91 -57.50
C ARG A 320 73.02 42.08 -58.95
N LYS A 321 72.20 41.69 -59.93
CA LYS A 321 72.51 41.89 -61.35
C LYS A 321 72.68 43.37 -61.68
N VAL A 322 71.72 44.20 -61.28
CA VAL A 322 71.79 45.65 -61.46
C VAL A 322 73.02 46.25 -60.77
N GLN A 323 73.38 45.76 -59.58
CA GLN A 323 74.62 46.19 -58.90
C GLN A 323 75.88 45.81 -59.69
N THR A 324 75.93 44.61 -60.28
CA THR A 324 77.07 44.21 -61.12
C THR A 324 77.15 45.00 -62.42
N GLU A 325 76.02 45.26 -63.08
CA GLU A 325 75.95 46.11 -64.29
C GLU A 325 76.42 47.53 -63.97
N ARG A 326 75.92 48.11 -62.88
CA ARG A 326 76.35 49.45 -62.42
C ARG A 326 77.84 49.51 -62.12
N GLU A 327 78.42 48.45 -61.56
CA GLU A 327 79.87 48.38 -61.31
C GLU A 327 80.66 48.28 -62.63
N GLN A 328 80.19 47.50 -63.59
CA GLN A 328 80.78 47.44 -64.94
C GLN A 328 80.72 48.81 -65.63
N ASP A 329 79.58 49.49 -65.58
CA ASP A 329 79.41 50.85 -66.11
C ASP A 329 80.36 51.83 -65.42
N ARG A 330 80.52 51.73 -64.09
CA ARG A 330 81.48 52.56 -63.33
C ARG A 330 82.91 52.35 -63.80
N VAL A 331 83.32 51.10 -64.03
CA VAL A 331 84.64 50.77 -64.57
C VAL A 331 84.80 51.34 -65.97
N ALA A 332 83.80 51.18 -66.84
CA ALA A 332 83.82 51.72 -68.20
C ALA A 332 83.93 53.26 -68.21
N ILE A 333 83.16 53.96 -67.37
CA ILE A 333 83.27 55.42 -67.19
C ILE A 333 84.66 55.83 -66.72
N THR A 334 85.25 55.08 -65.79
CA THR A 334 86.60 55.36 -65.27
C THR A 334 87.65 55.19 -66.38
N GLN A 335 87.55 54.13 -67.18
CA GLN A 335 88.43 53.90 -68.33
C GLN A 335 88.29 55.00 -69.39
N LEU A 336 87.06 55.37 -69.76
CA LEU A 336 86.79 56.47 -70.69
C LEU A 336 87.33 57.80 -70.15
N SER A 337 87.14 58.10 -68.87
CA SER A 337 87.69 59.29 -68.22
C SER A 337 89.22 59.30 -68.26
N GLY A 338 89.85 58.14 -68.04
CA GLY A 338 91.30 57.94 -68.22
C GLY A 338 91.74 58.22 -69.65
N ALA A 339 91.10 57.59 -70.64
CA ALA A 339 91.41 57.79 -72.06
C ALA A 339 91.23 59.26 -72.49
N VAL A 340 90.19 59.93 -72.01
CA VAL A 340 89.99 61.37 -72.25
C VAL A 340 91.13 62.20 -71.65
N LYS A 341 91.59 61.88 -70.43
CA LYS A 341 92.75 62.52 -69.81
C LYS A 341 94.04 62.25 -70.59
N ASP A 342 94.25 61.02 -71.06
CA ASP A 342 95.43 60.65 -71.85
C ASP A 342 95.43 61.37 -73.20
N MET A 343 94.27 61.48 -73.87
CA MET A 343 94.12 62.30 -75.07
C MET A 343 94.39 63.79 -74.77
N GLN A 344 93.91 64.31 -73.64
CA GLN A 344 94.24 65.68 -73.21
C GLN A 344 95.75 65.86 -72.90
N GLN A 345 96.41 64.88 -72.28
CA GLN A 345 97.85 64.93 -72.01
C GLN A 345 98.68 64.80 -73.29
N GLN A 346 98.28 63.96 -74.25
CA GLN A 346 98.90 63.86 -75.58
C GLN A 346 98.72 65.15 -76.39
N GLN A 347 97.65 65.92 -76.15
CA GLN A 347 97.48 67.27 -76.72
C GLN A 347 98.34 68.34 -76.01
N LEU A 348 98.81 68.10 -74.79
CA LEU A 348 99.62 69.03 -73.99
C LEU A 348 101.14 68.73 -74.02
N PHE A 349 101.60 67.50 -74.33
CA PHE A 349 103.03 67.14 -74.40
C PHE A 349 103.34 66.05 -75.47
N GLY A 350 104.15 66.39 -76.48
CA GLY A 350 104.71 65.47 -77.48
C GLY A 350 105.90 64.62 -76.96
N PRO A 351 106.36 63.60 -77.71
CA PRO A 351 107.07 62.45 -77.15
C PRO A 351 108.53 62.74 -76.75
N ARG A 352 108.91 62.39 -75.51
CA ARG A 352 110.30 62.31 -75.03
C ARG A 352 110.62 60.90 -74.55
N GLN A 353 111.68 60.32 -75.13
CA GLN A 353 112.35 59.10 -74.66
C GLN A 353 113.09 59.36 -73.33
N ASN A 354 113.04 58.40 -72.40
CA ASN A 354 114.20 57.73 -71.76
C ASN A 354 113.95 57.20 -70.34
N GLN A 355 114.32 55.93 -70.16
CA GLN A 355 115.19 55.33 -69.11
C GLN A 355 114.83 55.34 -67.61
N THR A 356 114.74 54.09 -67.10
CA THR A 356 115.33 53.51 -65.86
C THR A 356 114.97 54.07 -64.48
N GLY A 357 114.56 53.18 -63.56
CA GLY A 357 114.53 53.47 -62.12
C GLY A 357 114.03 52.31 -61.24
N ASN A 358 114.95 51.45 -60.83
CA ASN A 358 114.83 50.31 -59.93
C ASN A 358 114.62 50.72 -58.45
N ARG A 359 114.20 49.76 -57.58
CA ARG A 359 113.98 49.75 -56.10
C ARG A 359 112.50 49.83 -55.70
N GLY A 360 111.93 49.04 -54.79
CA GLY A 360 112.37 48.00 -53.84
C GLY A 360 111.16 47.76 -52.91
N ASN A 361 110.59 46.55 -52.89
CA ASN A 361 110.77 45.48 -51.90
C ASN A 361 110.15 45.74 -50.49
N ILE A 362 109.43 44.71 -50.03
CA ILE A 362 109.19 44.25 -48.63
C ILE A 362 107.81 44.52 -47.96
N PRO A 363 107.25 43.51 -47.24
CA PRO A 363 105.82 43.19 -47.20
C PRO A 363 105.20 43.21 -45.80
N CYS A 364 103.86 43.22 -45.69
CA CYS A 364 103.13 42.88 -44.46
C CYS A 364 101.74 42.31 -44.80
N ARG A 365 101.55 41.00 -44.61
CA ARG A 365 100.88 40.34 -43.46
C ARG A 365 99.35 40.22 -43.56
N ARG A 366 98.95 39.02 -44.02
CA ARG A 366 98.09 38.02 -43.36
C ARG A 366 97.55 38.43 -41.98
N LEU A 367 96.22 38.26 -41.77
CA LEU A 367 95.50 37.72 -40.58
C LEU A 367 94.00 37.71 -40.95
N HIS A 368 93.40 36.55 -41.22
CA HIS A 368 92.59 35.72 -40.31
C HIS A 368 91.37 36.39 -39.66
N ALA A 369 90.21 35.80 -40.00
CA ALA A 369 89.08 35.41 -39.12
C ALA A 369 88.33 36.47 -38.29
N ASN A 370 87.03 36.61 -38.59
CA ASN A 370 85.87 36.47 -37.68
C ASN A 370 84.62 36.86 -38.48
N VAL A 371 83.66 35.99 -38.80
CA VAL A 371 82.76 35.25 -37.89
C VAL A 371 82.36 36.12 -36.69
N GLY A 372 81.43 37.03 -36.94
CA GLY A 372 80.66 37.74 -35.92
C GLY A 372 79.18 37.57 -36.26
N THR A 373 78.61 36.48 -35.77
CA THR A 373 77.19 36.18 -35.75
C THR A 373 76.39 37.39 -35.25
N ARG A 374 75.59 38.03 -36.11
CA ARG A 374 74.38 38.68 -35.63
C ARG A 374 73.38 37.56 -35.36
N SER A 375 73.28 37.21 -34.09
CA SER A 375 72.27 36.30 -33.57
C SER A 375 70.90 36.79 -34.01
N VAL A 376 70.26 36.01 -34.88
CA VAL A 376 68.81 36.03 -35.03
C VAL A 376 68.24 35.22 -33.86
N THR A 377 68.39 35.79 -32.68
CA THR A 377 67.64 35.53 -31.45
C THR A 377 67.29 36.95 -31.04
N ASP A 378 66.10 37.49 -31.36
CA ASP A 378 64.90 37.28 -30.55
C ASP A 378 63.62 37.69 -31.32
N VAL A 379 63.36 37.09 -32.50
CA VAL A 379 62.02 37.16 -33.12
C VAL A 379 61.14 35.97 -32.70
N THR A 380 61.67 35.07 -31.87
CA THR A 380 60.94 33.93 -31.26
C THR A 380 60.42 34.21 -29.85
N GLU A 381 60.62 35.39 -29.28
CA GLU A 381 60.20 35.72 -27.90
C GLU A 381 58.85 36.46 -27.79
N MET A 382 58.10 36.62 -28.89
CA MET A 382 56.70 37.07 -28.84
C MET A 382 55.67 35.95 -29.04
N ALA A 383 56.10 34.73 -29.43
CA ALA A 383 55.18 33.60 -29.62
C ALA A 383 54.92 32.77 -28.34
N ILE A 384 55.71 32.95 -27.27
CA ILE A 384 55.59 32.15 -26.04
C ILE A 384 54.84 32.89 -24.91
N LYS A 385 54.65 34.21 -25.02
CA LYS A 385 53.81 34.99 -24.06
C LYS A 385 52.30 34.85 -24.29
N GLY A 386 51.87 34.22 -25.38
CA GLY A 386 50.45 33.93 -25.64
C GLY A 386 49.92 32.61 -25.06
N PHE A 387 50.81 31.71 -24.60
CA PHE A 387 50.42 30.36 -24.17
C PHE A 387 50.44 30.14 -22.64
N SER A 388 50.83 31.14 -21.86
CA SER A 388 50.89 31.07 -20.39
C SER A 388 49.67 31.66 -19.67
N ALA A 389 48.75 32.33 -20.38
CA ALA A 389 47.53 32.88 -19.79
C ALA A 389 46.36 31.88 -19.65
N ALA A 390 46.45 30.69 -20.25
CA ALA A 390 45.35 29.71 -20.28
C ALA A 390 45.39 28.65 -19.16
N LYS A 391 46.33 28.73 -18.22
CA LYS A 391 46.50 27.71 -17.17
C LYS A 391 45.95 28.05 -15.79
N ASN A 392 45.40 29.26 -15.57
CA ASN A 392 44.92 29.71 -14.26
C ASN A 392 43.39 29.87 -14.13
N TYR A 393 42.60 29.23 -14.99
CA TYR A 393 41.12 29.32 -14.93
C TYR A 393 40.41 28.03 -14.52
N LYS A 394 41.10 27.09 -13.85
CA LYS A 394 40.52 25.80 -13.44
C LYS A 394 40.18 25.63 -11.96
N ASP A 395 40.49 26.60 -11.10
CA ASP A 395 40.35 26.43 -9.64
C ASP A 395 39.27 27.33 -8.97
N TYR A 396 38.41 28.00 -9.75
CA TYR A 396 37.28 28.77 -9.21
C TYR A 396 35.92 28.22 -9.66
N LYS A 397 35.54 27.03 -9.22
CA LYS A 397 34.11 26.63 -9.16
C LYS A 397 33.79 25.42 -8.24
N THR A 398 34.54 25.24 -7.16
CA THR A 398 34.22 24.29 -6.08
C THR A 398 34.18 25.00 -4.72
N SER A 399 33.24 25.94 -4.59
CA SER A 399 32.70 26.34 -3.28
C SER A 399 31.49 27.23 -3.50
N ASN A 400 30.31 26.61 -3.46
CA ASN A 400 29.13 27.15 -2.78
C ASN A 400 28.02 26.10 -2.87
N ASN A 401 28.13 25.09 -2.01
CA ASN A 401 26.98 24.34 -1.55
C ASN A 401 27.13 24.17 -0.03
N VAL A 402 26.76 25.21 0.71
CA VAL A 402 26.53 25.17 2.15
C VAL A 402 25.32 26.06 2.45
N ASN A 403 24.29 25.44 3.03
CA ASN A 403 23.09 25.99 3.68
C ASN A 403 21.93 26.49 2.80
N LYS A 404 20.92 25.60 2.59
CA LYS A 404 19.57 25.71 3.19
C LYS A 404 18.74 24.46 2.96
#